data_AF-A0A2D7PGP9-F1
#
_entry.id   AF-A0A2D7PGP9-F1
#
_cell.length_a   1.000
_cell.length_b   1.000
_cell.length_c   1.000
_cell.angle_alpha   90.00
_cell.angle_beta   90.00
_cell.angle_gamma   90.00
#
_symmetry.space_group_name_H-M   'P 1'
#
loop_
_entity.id
_entity.type
_entity.pdbx_description
1 polymer ?
#
loop_
_entity_poly.entity_id
_entity_poly.type
_entity_poly.pdbx_seq_one_letter_code
_entity_poly.pdbx_strand_id
1 'polypeptide(L)' 'MAKAKAKSKSKVNQAGNYTKPGLRKRIFNRIKAQASHGTGAGQWSARKAQALAKAYKKAGGGYK' A
#
# COMPACT_ATOMS: atom_id res chain seq x y z
N MET A 1 -32.53 17.04 2.45
CA MET A 1 -31.48 16.34 3.22
C MET A 1 -30.44 15.81 2.24
N ALA A 2 -29.19 16.29 2.31
CA ALA A 2 -28.13 15.90 1.39
C ALA A 2 -27.70 14.44 1.64
N LYS A 3 -27.79 13.60 0.61
CA LYS A 3 -27.45 12.17 0.66
C LYS A 3 -25.95 12.02 0.91
N ALA A 4 -25.55 11.41 2.02
CA ALA A 4 -24.15 11.18 2.37
C ALA A 4 -23.44 10.39 1.25
N LYS A 5 -22.34 10.94 0.73
CA LYS A 5 -21.55 10.33 -0.36
C LYS A 5 -20.95 9.01 0.11
N ALA A 6 -21.33 7.90 -0.52
CA ALA A 6 -20.82 6.57 -0.17
C ALA A 6 -19.28 6.54 -0.29
N LYS A 7 -18.59 6.11 0.78
CA LYS A 7 -17.12 5.94 0.77
C LYS A 7 -16.72 4.97 -0.33
N SER A 8 -15.85 5.41 -1.24
CA SER A 8 -15.30 4.55 -2.30
C SER A 8 -14.59 3.33 -1.68
N LYS A 9 -14.97 2.12 -2.10
CA LYS A 9 -14.27 0.88 -1.67
C LYS A 9 -12.81 0.95 -2.12
N SER A 10 -11.90 0.64 -1.19
CA SER A 10 -10.46 0.69 -1.41
C SER A 10 -10.03 -0.33 -2.47
N LYS A 11 -9.46 0.12 -3.60
CA LYS A 11 -9.05 -0.74 -4.73
C LYS A 11 -7.76 -1.55 -4.50
N VAL A 12 -7.11 -1.40 -3.35
CA VAL A 12 -5.82 -2.02 -3.00
C VAL A 12 -5.80 -3.56 -3.06
N ASN A 13 -6.96 -4.21 -3.09
CA ASN A 13 -7.10 -5.66 -3.23
C ASN A 13 -8.17 -6.06 -4.24
N GLN A 14 -8.31 -5.32 -5.34
CA GLN A 14 -9.27 -5.70 -6.39
C GLN A 14 -9.00 -7.11 -6.94
N ALA A 15 -7.72 -7.53 -7.00
CA ALA A 15 -7.35 -8.88 -7.45
C ALA A 15 -7.54 -9.98 -6.38
N GLY A 16 -7.79 -9.64 -5.12
CA GLY A 16 -7.90 -10.64 -4.03
C GLY A 16 -6.56 -11.23 -3.54
N ASN A 17 -5.44 -10.89 -4.18
CA ASN A 17 -4.13 -11.51 -3.92
C ASN A 17 -3.50 -11.14 -2.57
N TYR A 18 -4.02 -10.19 -1.80
CA TYR A 18 -3.44 -9.80 -0.51
C TYR A 18 -4.26 -10.34 0.66
N THR A 19 -3.60 -11.09 1.56
CA THR A 19 -4.27 -11.59 2.79
C THR A 19 -4.58 -10.48 3.78
N LYS A 20 -3.78 -9.41 3.80
CA LYS A 20 -3.92 -8.26 4.70
C LYS A 20 -3.86 -6.94 3.93
N PRO A 21 -4.90 -6.59 3.16
CA PRO A 21 -4.84 -5.44 2.25
C PRO A 21 -4.74 -4.08 2.98
N GLY A 22 -5.31 -3.97 4.18
CA GLY A 22 -5.14 -2.79 5.03
C GLY A 22 -3.69 -2.58 5.48
N LEU A 23 -3.00 -3.66 5.84
CA LEU A 23 -1.58 -3.63 6.22
C LEU A 23 -0.72 -3.20 5.03
N ARG A 24 -0.95 -3.78 3.84
CA ARG A 24 -0.23 -3.39 2.63
C ARG A 24 -0.40 -1.91 2.32
N LYS A 25 -1.62 -1.37 2.44
CA LYS A 25 -1.92 0.05 2.21
C LYS A 25 -1.15 0.96 3.19
N ARG A 26 -1.09 0.60 4.47
CA ARG A 26 -0.33 1.35 5.49
C ARG A 26 1.16 1.38 5.16
N ILE A 27 1.75 0.22 4.84
CA ILE A 27 3.18 0.12 4.50
C ILE A 27 3.48 0.85 3.20
N PHE A 28 2.62 0.74 2.18
CA PHE A 28 2.74 1.46 0.92
C PHE A 28 2.79 2.98 1.14
N ASN A 29 1.84 3.53 1.91
CA ASN A 29 1.81 4.97 2.21
C ASN A 29 3.06 5.42 2.98
N ARG A 30 3.51 4.62 3.95
CA ARG A 30 4.75 4.89 4.71
C ARG A 30 5.97 4.97 3.78
N ILE A 31 6.19 3.95 2.95
CA ILE A 31 7.35 3.89 2.05
C ILE A 31 7.27 4.97 0.97
N LYS A 32 6.07 5.24 0.45
CA LYS A 32 5.86 6.32 -0.53
C LYS A 32 6.24 7.67 0.05
N ALA A 33 5.88 7.95 1.30
CA ALA A 33 6.18 9.22 1.97
C ALA A 33 7.68 9.42 2.28
N GLN A 34 8.50 8.35 2.27
CA GLN A 34 9.93 8.48 2.51
C GLN A 34 10.66 9.01 1.26
N ALA A 35 11.53 10.02 1.44
CA ALA A 35 12.52 10.44 0.46
C ALA A 35 13.71 9.48 0.51
N SER A 36 13.53 8.28 -0.02
CA SER A 36 14.51 7.19 0.01
C SER A 36 14.36 6.31 -1.23
N HIS A 37 15.25 5.33 -1.38
CA HIS A 37 15.23 4.37 -2.49
C HIS A 37 15.33 5.03 -3.87
N GLY A 38 16.12 6.11 -3.96
CA GLY A 38 16.46 6.82 -5.18
C GLY A 38 15.39 7.77 -5.70
N THR A 39 14.29 7.98 -4.97
CA THR A 39 13.25 8.97 -5.34
C THR A 39 12.80 9.79 -4.15
N GLY A 40 12.33 11.01 -4.41
CA GLY A 40 11.81 11.92 -3.39
C GLY A 40 10.58 11.37 -2.64
N ALA A 41 10.22 12.07 -1.56
CA ALA A 41 8.99 11.79 -0.83
C ALA A 41 7.77 11.91 -1.77
N GLY A 42 6.81 11.00 -1.64
CA GLY A 42 5.63 10.94 -2.50
C GLY A 42 5.85 10.24 -3.84
N GLN A 43 7.09 10.03 -4.28
CA GLN A 43 7.39 9.35 -5.55
C GLN A 43 7.43 7.83 -5.40
N TRP A 44 7.07 7.11 -6.45
CA TRP A 44 7.08 5.65 -6.45
C TRP A 44 8.20 5.12 -7.36
N SER A 45 8.98 4.14 -6.89
CA SER A 45 10.09 3.54 -7.62
C SER A 45 10.10 2.02 -7.47
N ALA A 46 10.82 1.33 -8.36
CA ALA A 46 10.97 -0.14 -8.30
C ALA A 46 11.60 -0.60 -6.97
N ARG A 47 12.57 0.15 -6.44
CA ARG A 47 13.22 -0.12 -5.15
C ARG A 47 12.23 0.02 -3.98
N LYS A 48 11.33 1.01 -4.02
CA LYS A 48 10.23 1.13 -3.04
C LYS A 48 9.25 -0.04 -3.10
N ALA A 49 8.98 -0.58 -4.29
CA ALA A 49 8.14 -1.77 -4.43
C ALA A 49 8.79 -3.02 -3.81
N GLN A 50 10.10 -3.21 -4.01
CA GLN A 50 10.86 -4.28 -3.35
C GLN A 50 10.85 -4.12 -1.82
N ALA A 51 11.04 -2.90 -1.32
CA ALA A 51 10.96 -2.60 0.10
C ALA A 51 9.55 -2.89 0.67
N LEU A 52 8.49 -2.54 -0.06
CA LEU A 52 7.11 -2.86 0.30
C LEU A 52 6.89 -4.36 0.42
N ALA A 53 7.34 -5.15 -0.55
CA ALA A 53 7.16 -6.60 -0.52
C ALA A 53 7.87 -7.22 0.70
N LYS A 54 9.11 -6.83 0.96
CA LYS A 54 9.88 -7.28 2.12
C LYS A 54 9.21 -6.88 3.45
N ALA A 55 8.79 -5.62 3.57
CA ALA A 55 8.13 -5.11 4.77
C ALA A 55 6.75 -5.73 4.99
N TYR A 56 5.99 -5.97 3.92
CA TYR A 56 4.68 -6.62 3.99
C TYR A 56 4.81 -8.07 4.44
N LYS A 57 5.74 -8.83 3.88
CA LYS A 57 6.06 -10.20 4.34
C LYS A 57 6.52 -10.21 5.80
N LYS A 58 7.43 -9.31 6.18
CA LYS A 58 7.92 -9.18 7.57
C LYS A 58 6.82 -8.84 8.56
N ALA A 59 5.84 -8.03 8.16
CA ALA A 59 4.68 -7.68 8.99
C ALA A 59 3.58 -8.77 9.00
N GLY A 60 3.87 -9.97 8.47
CA GLY A 60 2.92 -11.10 8.42
C GLY A 60 1.82 -10.95 7.37
N GLY A 61 2.07 -10.13 6.34
CA GLY A 61 1.26 -10.03 5.14
C GLY A 61 1.61 -11.14 4.15
N GLY A 62 0.60 -11.79 3.61
CA GLY A 62 0.74 -12.88 2.64
C GLY A 62 0.16 -12.52 1.28
N TYR A 63 0.53 -13.34 0.31
CA TYR A 63 0.01 -13.33 -1.06
C TYR A 63 -0.82 -14.59 -1.27
N LYS A 64 -1.90 -14.49 -2.05
CA LYS A 64 -2.69 -15.61 -2.55
C LYS A 64 -2.47 -15.77 -4.04
#